data_AF-A0A3B1APC7-F1
#
_entry.id   AF-A0A3B1APC7-F1
#
_cell.length_a   1.000
_cell.length_b   1.000
_cell.length_c   1.000
_cell.angle_alpha   90.00
_cell.angle_beta   90.00
_cell.angle_gamma   90.00
#
_symmetry.space_group_name_H-M   'P 1'
#
loop_
_entity.id
_entity.type
_entity.pdbx_description
1 polymer ?
#
loop_
_entity_poly.entity_id
_entity_poly.type
_entity_poly.pdbx_seq_one_letter_code
_entity_poly.pdbx_strand_id
1 'polypeptide(L)'
;MLANSPDQLAEWKRRIEVFLADQLKLELNPVRTRLAPVSNGIDFLGYIVRRDYLLVRRRVVNHLKEKLRDFEAQLVEQRDAVRRYRFDEVMLDQLHATLSSYLGHFKLANTRNLWQKIWQKYPYLAVYFEWDEVYGRLERRFKTPKGLKRVRQQYGYFRWRFPDAVLFFQVGRFFEFYSFRDAAIAETGTNGLESAWCAFWVSRGPLQPLSRGVVEKAVAGSGDPVVRAVLDGSFGTGASVVV
;
A
#
# COMPACT_ATOMS: atom_id res chain seq x y z
N MET A 1 19.37 13.83 31.33
CA MET A 1 20.34 12.85 31.86
C MET A 1 19.69 12.24 33.10
N LEU A 2 19.76 10.92 33.31
CA LEU A 2 19.03 10.27 34.42
C LEU A 2 19.80 10.33 35.76
N ALA A 3 21.14 10.43 35.71
CA ALA A 3 22.02 10.60 36.86
C ALA A 3 23.36 11.18 36.39
N ASN A 4 24.14 11.70 37.34
CA ASN A 4 25.46 12.31 37.09
C ASN A 4 26.64 11.37 37.36
N SER A 5 26.41 10.21 38.01
CA SER A 5 27.44 9.18 38.23
C SER A 5 26.92 7.76 37.95
N PRO A 6 27.77 6.84 37.46
CA PRO A 6 27.41 5.43 37.31
C PRO A 6 27.06 4.76 38.64
N ASP A 7 27.73 5.14 39.73
CA ASP A 7 27.53 4.54 41.06
C ASP A 7 26.13 4.82 41.60
N GLN A 8 25.60 6.03 41.35
CA GLN A 8 24.22 6.38 41.72
C GLN A 8 23.21 5.50 40.98
N LEU A 9 23.46 5.18 39.70
CA LEU A 9 22.59 4.28 38.93
C LEU A 9 22.68 2.83 39.42
N ALA A 10 23.87 2.38 39.81
CA ALA A 10 24.07 1.04 40.38
C ALA A 10 23.35 0.91 41.73
N GLU A 11 23.42 1.95 42.57
CA GLU A 11 22.70 2.02 43.85
C GLU A 11 21.19 1.94 43.63
N TRP A 12 20.64 2.77 42.76
CA TRP A 12 19.21 2.76 42.45
C TRP A 12 18.75 1.44 41.86
N LYS A 13 19.54 0.85 40.96
CA LYS A 13 19.24 -0.49 40.42
C LYS A 13 19.10 -1.52 41.54
N ARG A 14 20.02 -1.54 42.51
CA ARG A 14 19.95 -2.47 43.64
C ARG A 14 18.70 -2.26 44.48
N ARG A 15 18.35 -1.01 44.78
CA ARG A 15 17.14 -0.67 45.53
C ARG A 15 15.86 -1.11 44.80
N ILE A 16 15.83 -0.96 43.48
CA ILE A 16 14.72 -1.44 42.65
C ILE A 16 14.65 -2.98 42.71
N GLU A 17 15.78 -3.68 42.59
CA GLU A 17 15.82 -5.15 42.65
C GLU A 17 15.29 -5.68 43.99
N VAL A 18 15.69 -5.09 45.12
CA VAL A 18 15.18 -5.45 46.46
C VAL A 18 13.66 -5.22 46.54
N PHE A 19 13.18 -4.04 46.11
CA PHE A 19 11.75 -3.75 46.12
C PHE A 19 10.93 -4.73 45.26
N LEU A 20 11.41 -5.04 44.05
CA LEU A 20 10.76 -5.98 43.14
C LEU A 20 10.68 -7.39 43.76
N ALA A 21 11.76 -7.86 44.37
CA ALA A 21 11.82 -9.18 45.00
C ALA A 21 10.93 -9.24 46.25
N ASP A 22 11.00 -8.24 47.12
CA ASP A 22 10.33 -8.28 48.42
C ASP A 22 8.83 -8.04 48.28
N GLN A 23 8.43 -7.02 47.53
CA GLN A 23 7.05 -6.53 47.46
C GLN A 23 6.26 -7.13 46.30
N LEU A 24 6.89 -7.34 45.14
CA LEU A 24 6.20 -7.77 43.93
C LEU A 24 6.48 -9.23 43.52
N LYS A 25 7.47 -9.89 44.13
CA LYS A 25 7.96 -11.23 43.74
C LYS A 25 8.36 -11.28 42.27
N LEU A 26 9.05 -10.24 41.80
CA LEU A 26 9.55 -10.09 40.42
C LEU A 26 11.07 -9.91 40.40
N GLU A 27 11.67 -10.25 39.26
CA GLU A 27 13.10 -10.06 39.01
C GLU A 27 13.34 -9.28 37.71
N LEU A 28 14.45 -8.53 37.66
CA LEU A 28 14.88 -7.84 36.44
C LEU A 28 15.52 -8.84 35.47
N ASN A 29 15.22 -8.69 34.17
CA ASN A 29 15.88 -9.49 33.15
C ASN A 29 17.35 -9.04 32.98
N PRO A 30 18.34 -9.90 33.26
CA PRO A 30 19.75 -9.50 33.27
C PRO A 30 20.30 -9.22 31.87
N VAL A 31 19.73 -9.84 30.84
CA VAL A 31 20.14 -9.64 29.44
C VAL A 31 19.65 -8.29 28.90
N ARG A 32 18.46 -7.84 29.34
CA ARG A 32 17.84 -6.60 28.87
C ARG A 32 18.18 -5.39 29.72
N THR A 33 18.57 -5.59 30.96
CA THR A 33 18.88 -4.51 31.92
C THR A 33 20.35 -4.18 31.87
N ARG A 34 20.70 -3.01 31.34
CA ARG A 34 22.08 -2.54 31.29
C ARG A 34 22.16 -1.05 31.60
N LEU A 35 23.16 -0.68 32.40
CA LEU A 35 23.57 0.71 32.57
C LEU A 35 24.52 1.06 31.44
N ALA A 36 24.25 2.14 30.73
CA ALA A 36 25.06 2.57 29.59
C ALA A 36 25.02 4.10 29.46
N PRO A 37 26.05 4.70 28.82
CA PRO A 37 26.05 6.13 28.52
C PRO A 37 24.82 6.55 27.69
N VAL A 38 24.27 7.73 27.97
CA VAL A 38 23.13 8.31 27.23
C VAL A 38 23.45 8.48 25.74
N SER A 39 24.73 8.69 25.41
CA SER A 39 25.20 8.80 24.03
C SER A 39 24.88 7.55 23.20
N ASN A 40 24.73 6.36 23.79
CA ASN A 40 24.36 5.13 23.08
C ASN A 40 22.89 5.09 22.62
N GLY A 41 22.04 5.94 23.21
CA GLY A 41 20.60 5.90 23.04
C GLY A 41 19.93 4.69 23.70
N ILE A 42 18.61 4.78 23.86
CA ILE A 42 17.79 3.78 24.56
C ILE A 42 16.72 3.26 23.62
N ASP A 43 16.64 1.94 23.49
CA ASP A 43 15.56 1.28 22.76
C ASP A 43 14.26 1.36 23.57
N PHE A 44 13.26 2.11 23.10
CA PHE A 44 11.99 2.29 23.81
C PHE A 44 10.81 2.33 22.83
N LEU A 45 9.79 1.48 23.05
CA LEU A 45 8.54 1.43 22.28
C LEU A 45 8.68 1.46 20.74
N GLY A 46 9.77 0.90 20.19
CA GLY A 46 10.01 0.90 18.73
C GLY A 46 10.86 2.07 18.23
N TYR A 47 11.31 2.94 19.13
CA TYR A 47 12.26 4.01 18.89
C TYR A 47 13.63 3.71 19.49
N ILE A 48 14.63 4.44 19.00
CA ILE A 48 15.93 4.64 19.66
C ILE A 48 15.93 6.09 20.12
N VAL A 49 15.78 6.29 21.41
CA VAL A 49 15.77 7.62 22.04
C VAL A 49 17.21 8.09 22.21
N ARG A 50 17.58 9.18 21.53
CA ARG A 50 18.85 9.90 21.75
C ARG A 50 18.57 11.18 22.52
N ARG A 51 19.63 11.87 22.94
CA ARG A 51 19.51 13.12 23.71
C ARG A 51 18.66 14.16 23.01
N ASP A 52 18.91 14.37 21.71
CA ASP A 52 18.36 15.50 20.96
C ASP A 52 17.39 15.08 19.84
N TYR A 53 17.21 13.77 19.60
CA TYR A 53 16.36 13.26 18.53
C TYR A 53 15.89 11.82 18.76
N LEU A 54 14.87 11.41 18.01
CA LEU A 54 14.36 10.03 17.97
C LEU A 54 14.69 9.38 16.63
N LEU A 55 15.10 8.11 16.67
CA LEU A 55 15.19 7.26 15.48
C LEU A 55 14.19 6.12 15.58
N VAL A 56 13.79 5.54 14.44
CA VAL A 56 12.99 4.32 14.41
C VAL A 56 13.90 3.10 14.47
N ARG A 57 13.54 2.09 15.27
CA ARG A 57 14.32 0.84 15.37
C ARG A 57 14.29 0.06 14.06
N ARG A 58 15.42 -0.56 13.70
CA ARG A 58 15.56 -1.39 12.48
C ARG A 58 14.48 -2.46 12.36
N ARG A 59 14.11 -3.13 13.46
CA ARG A 59 13.06 -4.16 13.47
C ARG A 59 11.70 -3.64 13.00
N VAL A 60 11.35 -2.39 13.35
CA VAL A 60 10.07 -1.77 12.95
C VAL A 60 10.08 -1.53 11.45
N VAL A 61 11.19 -0.98 10.94
CA VAL A 61 11.40 -0.75 9.50
C VAL A 61 11.41 -2.05 8.70
N ASN A 62 12.07 -3.10 9.20
CA ASN A 62 12.12 -4.40 8.54
C ASN A 62 10.73 -5.02 8.46
N HIS A 63 9.94 -4.93 9.52
CA HIS A 63 8.56 -5.41 9.51
C HIS A 63 7.68 -4.65 8.51
N LEU A 64 7.84 -3.34 8.38
CA LEU A 64 7.17 -2.58 7.31
C LEU A 64 7.58 -3.10 5.93
N LYS A 65 8.88 -3.27 5.71
CA LYS A 65 9.43 -3.76 4.43
C LYS A 65 8.94 -5.16 4.08
N GLU A 66 8.73 -6.04 5.05
CA GLU A 66 8.11 -7.36 4.88
C GLU A 66 6.67 -7.19 4.39
N LYS A 67 5.83 -6.47 5.13
CA LYS A 67 4.44 -6.20 4.74
C LYS A 67 4.33 -5.59 3.34
N LEU A 68 5.20 -4.64 3.00
CA LEU A 68 5.19 -4.01 1.67
C LEU A 68 5.54 -4.99 0.55
N ARG A 69 6.40 -5.99 0.79
CA ARG A 69 6.66 -7.06 -0.20
C ARG A 69 5.46 -7.98 -0.33
N ASP A 70 4.82 -8.32 0.78
CA ASP A 70 3.63 -9.19 0.78
C ASP A 70 2.46 -8.53 0.03
N PHE A 71 2.27 -7.22 0.21
CA PHE A 71 1.31 -6.45 -0.57
C PHE A 71 1.72 -6.35 -2.04
N GLU A 72 2.99 -6.11 -2.35
CA GLU A 72 3.48 -6.05 -3.73
C GLU A 72 3.20 -7.37 -4.47
N ALA A 73 3.49 -8.51 -3.87
CA ALA A 73 3.24 -9.82 -4.46
C ALA A 73 1.75 -10.11 -4.76
N GLN A 74 0.84 -9.46 -4.04
CA GLN A 74 -0.61 -9.63 -4.22
C GLN A 74 -1.23 -8.56 -5.15
N LEU A 75 -0.64 -7.36 -5.16
CA LEU A 75 -1.15 -6.20 -5.89
C LEU A 75 -0.42 -5.97 -7.22
N VAL A 76 0.70 -6.64 -7.46
CA VAL A 76 1.53 -6.41 -8.64
C VAL A 76 1.89 -7.73 -9.27
N GLU A 77 1.61 -7.85 -10.55
CA GLU A 77 1.99 -8.99 -11.37
C GLU A 77 2.88 -8.47 -12.51
N GLN A 78 4.08 -9.03 -12.65
CA GLN A 78 5.00 -8.72 -13.73
C GLN A 78 5.01 -9.89 -14.71
N ARG A 79 4.71 -9.64 -15.98
CA ARG A 79 4.83 -10.62 -17.08
C ARG A 79 5.53 -9.96 -18.24
N ASP A 80 6.67 -10.51 -18.65
CA ASP A 80 7.52 -9.95 -19.71
C ASP A 80 7.78 -8.44 -19.51
N ALA A 81 7.50 -7.64 -20.54
CA ALA A 81 7.63 -6.19 -20.54
C ALA A 81 6.44 -5.45 -19.89
N VAL A 82 5.45 -6.17 -19.36
CA VAL A 82 4.16 -5.62 -18.91
C VAL A 82 4.03 -5.70 -17.40
N ARG A 83 3.65 -4.59 -16.76
CA ARG A 83 3.39 -4.56 -15.31
C ARG A 83 1.92 -4.31 -15.02
N ARG A 84 1.31 -5.27 -14.32
CA ARG A 84 -0.10 -5.28 -13.93
C ARG A 84 -0.24 -4.88 -12.46
N TYR A 85 -1.14 -3.95 -12.17
CA TYR A 85 -1.40 -3.41 -10.82
C TYR A 85 -2.83 -3.69 -10.38
N ARG A 86 -3.09 -4.57 -9.43
CA ARG A 86 -4.43 -4.89 -8.93
C ARG A 86 -5.01 -3.81 -7.99
N PHE A 87 -6.20 -3.31 -8.30
CA PHE A 87 -6.96 -2.33 -7.52
C PHE A 87 -8.03 -2.99 -6.62
N ASP A 88 -7.62 -3.97 -5.81
CA ASP A 88 -8.50 -4.58 -4.82
C ASP A 88 -8.77 -3.61 -3.66
N GLU A 89 -10.00 -3.12 -3.54
CA GLU A 89 -10.34 -2.07 -2.58
C GLU A 89 -10.06 -2.48 -1.13
N VAL A 90 -10.36 -3.73 -0.76
CA VAL A 90 -10.15 -4.23 0.61
C VAL A 90 -8.66 -4.28 0.92
N MET A 91 -7.87 -4.83 -0.02
CA MET A 91 -6.43 -4.95 0.16
C MET A 91 -5.73 -3.58 0.15
N LEU A 92 -6.16 -2.66 -0.71
CA LEU A 92 -5.63 -1.30 -0.76
C LEU A 92 -6.00 -0.47 0.48
N ASP A 93 -7.18 -0.67 1.04
CA ASP A 93 -7.57 -0.04 2.32
C ASP A 93 -6.74 -0.62 3.49
N GLN A 94 -6.42 -1.92 3.48
CA GLN A 94 -5.49 -2.53 4.46
C GLN A 94 -4.05 -2.00 4.32
N LEU A 95 -3.56 -1.84 3.09
CA LEU A 95 -2.25 -1.26 2.82
C LEU A 95 -2.21 0.22 3.27
N HIS A 96 -3.25 0.99 2.97
CA HIS A 96 -3.38 2.38 3.43
C HIS A 96 -3.36 2.49 4.95
N ALA A 97 -4.13 1.63 5.65
CA ALA A 97 -4.16 1.58 7.10
C ALA A 97 -2.78 1.22 7.69
N THR A 98 -2.09 0.26 7.08
CA THR A 98 -0.72 -0.13 7.46
C THR A 98 0.22 1.06 7.32
N LEU A 99 0.29 1.69 6.14
CA LEU A 99 1.14 2.85 5.90
C LEU A 99 0.82 4.00 6.87
N SER A 100 -0.46 4.28 7.11
CA SER A 100 -0.90 5.33 8.02
C SER A 100 -0.46 5.09 9.46
N SER A 101 -0.51 3.84 9.93
CA SER A 101 -0.02 3.46 11.25
C SER A 101 1.50 3.69 11.39
N TYR A 102 2.27 3.26 10.40
CA TYR A 102 3.72 3.50 10.38
C TYR A 102 4.06 4.99 10.25
N LEU A 103 3.30 5.76 9.46
CA LEU A 103 3.47 7.20 9.34
C LEU A 103 3.23 7.91 10.68
N GLY A 104 2.21 7.48 11.44
CA GLY A 104 1.99 7.96 12.81
C GLY A 104 3.20 7.71 13.72
N HIS A 105 3.79 6.51 13.64
CA HIS A 105 5.03 6.18 14.36
C HIS A 105 6.23 7.00 13.83
N PHE A 106 6.31 7.23 12.53
CA PHE A 106 7.43 7.92 11.89
C PHE A 106 7.42 9.42 12.16
N LYS A 107 6.24 10.01 12.41
CA LYS A 107 6.03 11.44 12.67
C LYS A 107 6.88 11.97 13.82
N LEU A 108 7.13 11.15 14.84
CA LEU A 108 7.89 11.55 16.03
C LEU A 108 9.42 11.40 15.86
N ALA A 109 9.87 10.72 14.81
CA ALA A 109 11.28 10.37 14.62
C ALA A 109 11.86 11.00 13.35
N ASN A 110 13.19 11.09 13.29
CA ASN A 110 13.89 11.57 12.10
C ASN A 110 13.83 10.50 10.99
N THR A 111 12.76 10.55 10.20
CA THR A 111 12.41 9.52 9.21
C THR A 111 12.28 10.04 7.78
N ARG A 112 12.55 11.32 7.51
CA ARG A 112 12.41 11.92 6.17
C ARG A 112 13.14 11.11 5.08
N ASN A 113 14.43 10.85 5.30
CA ASN A 113 15.25 10.06 4.36
C ASN A 113 14.82 8.58 4.30
N LEU A 114 14.34 8.04 5.41
CA LEU A 114 13.83 6.67 5.45
C LEU A 114 12.56 6.54 4.59
N TRP A 115 11.63 7.49 4.71
CA TRP A 115 10.40 7.53 3.94
C TRP A 115 10.69 7.63 2.45
N GLN A 116 11.56 8.56 2.03
CA GLN A 116 11.99 8.68 0.63
C GLN A 116 12.59 7.37 0.09
N LYS A 117 13.47 6.71 0.87
CA LYS A 117 14.04 5.41 0.49
C LYS A 117 13.01 4.29 0.39
N ILE A 118 11.95 4.33 1.20
CA ILE A 118 10.84 3.37 1.08
C ILE A 118 10.12 3.57 -0.25
N TRP A 119 9.77 4.80 -0.62
CA TRP A 119 9.12 5.08 -1.91
C TRP A 119 9.98 4.73 -3.12
N GLN A 120 11.29 5.00 -3.05
CA GLN A 120 12.24 4.60 -4.10
C GLN A 120 12.33 3.07 -4.24
N LYS A 121 12.32 2.35 -3.10
CA LYS A 121 12.41 0.89 -3.10
C LYS A 121 11.12 0.20 -3.54
N TYR A 122 9.97 0.80 -3.26
CA TYR A 122 8.64 0.24 -3.54
C TYR A 122 7.84 1.18 -4.46
N PRO A 123 8.24 1.31 -5.74
CA PRO A 123 7.64 2.29 -6.66
C PRO A 123 6.16 2.02 -6.94
N TYR A 124 5.68 0.78 -6.75
CA TYR A 124 4.27 0.43 -6.93
C TYR A 124 3.34 1.26 -6.02
N LEU A 125 3.84 1.75 -4.89
CA LEU A 125 3.06 2.60 -3.98
C LEU A 125 2.57 3.87 -4.68
N ALA A 126 3.35 4.42 -5.62
CA ALA A 126 3.00 5.63 -6.37
C ALA A 126 1.85 5.44 -7.35
N VAL A 127 1.51 4.19 -7.69
CA VAL A 127 0.32 3.89 -8.49
C VAL A 127 -0.95 4.07 -7.66
N TYR A 128 -0.91 3.65 -6.39
CA TYR A 128 -2.08 3.63 -5.51
C TYR A 128 -2.21 4.86 -4.61
N PHE A 129 -1.09 5.48 -4.25
CA PHE A 129 -1.03 6.54 -3.26
C PHE A 129 -0.24 7.74 -3.75
N GLU A 130 -0.53 8.88 -3.13
CA GLU A 130 0.19 10.12 -3.31
C GLU A 130 0.52 10.69 -1.93
N TRP A 131 1.72 11.24 -1.79
CA TRP A 131 2.10 11.92 -0.56
C TRP A 131 1.78 13.40 -0.69
N ASP A 132 0.86 13.87 0.13
CA ASP A 132 0.51 15.28 0.24
C ASP A 132 1.45 15.92 1.26
N GLU A 133 2.48 16.61 0.76
CA GLU A 133 3.48 17.29 1.59
C GLU A 133 2.89 18.43 2.42
N VAL A 134 1.81 19.07 1.95
CA VAL A 134 1.21 20.24 2.60
C VAL A 134 0.50 19.83 3.88
N TYR A 135 -0.31 18.77 3.79
CA TYR A 135 -1.08 18.29 4.93
C TYR A 135 -0.41 17.11 5.66
N GLY A 136 0.72 16.61 5.14
CA GLY A 136 1.48 15.50 5.71
C GLY A 136 0.68 14.20 5.74
N ARG A 137 -0.10 13.93 4.68
CA ARG A 137 -1.04 12.81 4.63
C ARG A 137 -0.85 11.94 3.38
N LEU A 138 -1.23 10.68 3.51
CA LEU A 138 -1.23 9.72 2.42
C LEU A 138 -2.59 9.72 1.72
N GLU A 139 -2.65 10.26 0.51
CA GLU A 139 -3.84 10.31 -0.33
C GLU A 139 -4.01 9.04 -1.17
N ARG A 140 -5.26 8.64 -1.40
CA ARG A 140 -5.64 7.42 -2.14
C ARG A 140 -5.95 7.78 -3.59
N ARG A 141 -5.08 7.43 -4.53
CA ARG A 141 -5.28 7.67 -5.97
C ARG A 141 -6.39 6.81 -6.60
N PHE A 142 -6.77 5.73 -5.93
CA PHE A 142 -7.76 4.77 -6.43
C PHE A 142 -9.21 5.10 -6.05
N LYS A 143 -9.45 6.08 -5.18
CA LYS A 143 -10.81 6.48 -4.81
C LYS A 143 -11.27 7.59 -5.74
N THR A 144 -12.39 7.39 -6.41
CA THR A 144 -13.00 8.43 -7.25
C THR A 144 -13.69 9.49 -6.38
N PRO A 145 -13.66 10.79 -6.75
CA PRO A 145 -14.44 11.82 -6.06
C PRO A 145 -15.93 11.46 -6.00
N LYS A 146 -16.56 11.64 -4.83
CA LYS A 146 -17.97 11.27 -4.58
C LYS A 146 -18.98 11.96 -5.52
N GLY A 147 -18.59 13.06 -6.16
CA GLY A 147 -19.41 13.77 -7.14
C GLY A 147 -19.54 13.07 -8.49
N LEU A 148 -18.62 12.16 -8.84
CA LEU A 148 -18.62 11.47 -10.14
C LEU A 148 -19.46 10.19 -10.07
N LYS A 149 -20.75 10.33 -10.41
CA LYS A 149 -21.71 9.23 -10.30
C LYS A 149 -21.79 8.33 -11.54
N ARG A 150 -21.40 8.83 -12.71
CA ARG A 150 -21.50 8.10 -13.99
C ARG A 150 -20.19 7.37 -14.29
N VAL A 151 -20.27 6.11 -14.70
CA VAL A 151 -19.10 5.29 -15.07
C VAL A 151 -18.17 6.03 -16.05
N ARG A 152 -18.69 6.64 -17.10
CA ARG A 152 -17.91 7.45 -18.06
C ARG A 152 -17.14 8.61 -17.40
N GLN A 153 -17.72 9.27 -16.40
CA GLN A 153 -17.03 10.34 -15.65
C GLN A 153 -15.91 9.79 -14.78
N GLN A 154 -16.14 8.65 -14.13
CA GLN A 154 -15.13 7.96 -13.32
C GLN A 154 -13.98 7.47 -14.20
N TYR A 155 -14.29 6.90 -15.36
CA TYR A 155 -13.31 6.52 -16.37
C TYR A 155 -12.49 7.72 -16.84
N GLY A 156 -13.15 8.85 -17.17
CA GLY A 156 -12.45 10.09 -17.55
C GLY A 156 -11.50 10.60 -16.47
N TYR A 157 -11.92 10.54 -15.19
CA TYR A 157 -11.07 10.88 -14.05
C TYR A 157 -9.81 10.02 -13.98
N PHE A 158 -9.94 8.69 -14.09
CA PHE A 158 -8.78 7.80 -14.07
C PHE A 158 -7.93 7.90 -15.34
N ARG A 159 -8.52 8.14 -16.50
CA ARG A 159 -7.79 8.40 -17.76
C ARG A 159 -6.90 9.62 -17.64
N TRP A 160 -7.41 10.71 -17.08
CA TRP A 160 -6.59 11.89 -16.80
C TRP A 160 -5.45 11.57 -15.81
N ARG A 161 -5.72 10.73 -14.80
CA ARG A 161 -4.74 10.37 -13.76
C ARG A 161 -3.68 9.36 -14.22
N PHE A 162 -4.00 8.55 -15.23
CA PHE A 162 -3.17 7.52 -15.81
C PHE A 162 -3.21 7.61 -17.35
N PRO A 163 -2.60 8.66 -17.95
CA PRO A 163 -2.73 8.95 -19.37
C PRO A 163 -2.15 7.85 -20.26
N ASP A 164 -1.07 7.22 -19.83
CA ASP A 164 -0.33 6.22 -20.59
C ASP A 164 -0.73 4.78 -20.30
N ALA A 165 -1.57 4.57 -19.29
CA ALA A 165 -2.03 3.25 -18.91
C ALA A 165 -3.18 2.76 -19.81
N VAL A 166 -3.36 1.45 -19.86
CA VAL A 166 -4.58 0.83 -20.40
C VAL A 166 -5.55 0.62 -19.26
N LEU A 167 -6.72 1.26 -19.34
CA LEU A 167 -7.74 1.17 -18.31
C LEU A 167 -8.80 0.16 -18.71
N PHE A 168 -8.99 -0.83 -17.86
CA PHE A 168 -10.06 -1.78 -17.98
C PHE A 168 -11.08 -1.42 -16.92
N PHE A 169 -12.32 -1.10 -17.27
CA PHE A 169 -13.33 -0.69 -16.28
C PHE A 169 -14.40 -1.78 -16.17
N GLN A 170 -14.41 -2.51 -15.07
CA GLN A 170 -15.35 -3.60 -14.82
C GLN A 170 -16.73 -3.06 -14.49
N VAL A 171 -17.71 -3.43 -15.30
CA VAL A 171 -19.13 -3.15 -15.09
C VAL A 171 -19.88 -4.48 -15.08
N GLY A 172 -20.15 -5.00 -13.88
CA GLY A 172 -20.71 -6.34 -13.72
C GLY A 172 -19.76 -7.42 -14.25
N ARG A 173 -20.18 -8.10 -15.33
CA ARG A 173 -19.43 -9.20 -15.99
C ARG A 173 -18.61 -8.75 -17.20
N PHE A 174 -18.60 -7.45 -17.49
CA PHE A 174 -17.96 -6.91 -18.70
C PHE A 174 -16.86 -5.92 -18.33
N PHE A 175 -15.91 -5.75 -19.25
CA PHE A 175 -15.07 -4.57 -19.29
C PHE A 175 -15.63 -3.58 -20.29
N GLU A 176 -15.83 -2.34 -19.85
CA GLU A 176 -16.21 -1.22 -20.69
C GLU A 176 -14.99 -0.33 -20.93
N PHE A 177 -14.72 -0.06 -22.21
CA PHE A 177 -13.68 0.87 -22.65
C PHE A 177 -14.36 2.10 -23.25
N TYR A 178 -14.02 3.27 -22.70
CA TYR A 178 -14.54 4.57 -23.15
C TYR A 178 -13.49 5.38 -23.93
N SER A 179 -12.33 4.78 -24.20
CA SER A 179 -11.28 5.32 -25.08
C SER A 179 -10.97 4.31 -26.17
N PHE A 180 -10.93 4.77 -27.42
CA PHE A 180 -10.55 3.94 -28.56
C PHE A 180 -9.13 3.37 -28.42
N ARG A 181 -8.21 4.09 -27.77
CA ARG A 181 -6.85 3.62 -27.47
C ARG A 181 -6.88 2.35 -26.62
N ASP A 182 -7.67 2.35 -25.55
CA ASP A 182 -7.77 1.19 -24.67
C ASP A 182 -8.43 0.02 -25.34
N ALA A 183 -9.51 0.28 -26.09
CA ALA A 183 -10.20 -0.74 -26.86
C ALA A 183 -9.29 -1.39 -27.91
N ALA A 184 -8.51 -0.60 -28.66
CA ALA A 184 -7.60 -1.11 -29.68
C ALA A 184 -6.46 -1.96 -29.08
N ILE A 185 -5.89 -1.53 -27.96
CA ILE A 185 -4.84 -2.29 -27.27
C ILE A 185 -5.44 -3.57 -26.67
N ALA A 186 -6.67 -3.52 -26.15
CA ALA A 186 -7.38 -4.69 -25.71
C ALA A 186 -7.73 -5.65 -26.86
N GLU A 187 -8.07 -5.18 -28.06
CA GLU A 187 -8.32 -6.05 -29.22
C GLU A 187 -7.02 -6.65 -29.81
N THR A 188 -5.88 -5.96 -29.68
CA THR A 188 -4.59 -6.44 -30.21
C THR A 188 -3.94 -7.47 -29.29
N GLY A 189 -4.15 -7.37 -27.97
CA GLY A 189 -3.68 -8.36 -26.98
C GLY A 189 -4.35 -9.74 -27.10
N THR A 190 -5.53 -9.84 -27.72
CA THR A 190 -6.26 -11.11 -27.88
C THR A 190 -5.67 -12.07 -28.92
N ASN A 191 -4.87 -11.59 -29.88
CA ASN A 191 -4.41 -12.42 -31.02
C ASN A 191 -2.92 -12.77 -31.03
N GLY A 192 -2.12 -12.30 -30.07
CA GLY A 192 -0.66 -12.52 -30.09
C GLY A 192 0.05 -12.57 -28.74
N LEU A 193 -0.67 -12.40 -27.63
CA LEU A 193 -0.11 -12.50 -26.28
C LEU A 193 -1.16 -13.20 -25.42
N GLU A 194 -1.11 -14.54 -25.38
CA GLU A 194 -1.87 -15.27 -24.39
C GLU A 194 -1.49 -14.74 -23.00
N SER A 195 -2.46 -14.09 -22.32
CA SER A 195 -2.49 -13.76 -20.89
C SER A 195 -1.84 -12.45 -20.37
N ALA A 196 -2.34 -11.29 -20.83
CA ALA A 196 -2.15 -10.00 -20.15
C ALA A 196 -3.42 -9.12 -20.17
N TRP A 197 -4.23 -9.14 -19.10
CA TRP A 197 -5.48 -8.36 -19.00
C TRP A 197 -5.63 -7.66 -17.66
N CYS A 198 -6.22 -6.46 -17.64
CA CYS A 198 -6.46 -5.65 -16.43
C CYS A 198 -7.95 -5.42 -16.16
N ALA A 199 -8.36 -4.79 -15.04
CA ALA A 199 -9.75 -4.58 -14.60
C ALA A 199 -9.93 -3.31 -13.71
N PHE A 200 -11.11 -2.74 -13.48
CA PHE A 200 -11.28 -1.65 -12.50
C PHE A 200 -12.66 -1.79 -11.89
N TRP A 201 -12.74 -2.06 -10.60
CA TRP A 201 -13.96 -2.58 -9.98
C TRP A 201 -14.78 -1.45 -9.36
N VAL A 202 -16.08 -1.47 -9.62
CA VAL A 202 -17.10 -0.70 -8.90
C VAL A 202 -18.23 -1.67 -8.53
N SER A 203 -18.51 -1.82 -7.22
CA SER A 203 -19.36 -2.87 -6.64
C SER A 203 -20.84 -2.85 -7.05
N ARG A 204 -21.45 -4.05 -7.20
CA ARG A 204 -22.70 -4.51 -6.53
C ARG A 204 -22.90 -6.05 -6.68
N GLY A 205 -22.73 -6.83 -5.60
CA GLY A 205 -23.28 -8.21 -5.42
C GLY A 205 -22.41 -9.42 -5.85
N PRO A 206 -22.62 -10.64 -5.28
CA PRO A 206 -21.72 -11.80 -5.42
C PRO A 206 -21.99 -12.64 -6.69
N LEU A 207 -20.96 -13.31 -7.22
CA LEU A 207 -20.98 -14.06 -8.49
C LEU A 207 -20.41 -15.49 -8.36
N GLN A 208 -20.99 -16.39 -9.19
CA GLN A 208 -20.63 -17.80 -9.48
C GLN A 208 -19.84 -17.94 -10.83
N PRO A 209 -19.22 -19.11 -11.15
CA PRO A 209 -18.10 -19.24 -12.10
C PRO A 209 -18.46 -19.35 -13.61
N LEU A 210 -17.44 -19.34 -14.50
CA LEU A 210 -17.47 -18.84 -15.91
C LEU A 210 -16.68 -19.70 -16.95
N SER A 211 -17.08 -19.65 -18.24
CA SER A 211 -16.41 -20.20 -19.44
C SER A 211 -16.81 -19.46 -20.77
N ARG A 212 -15.85 -19.27 -21.70
CA ARG A 212 -15.83 -18.85 -23.16
C ARG A 212 -16.87 -17.81 -23.72
N GLY A 213 -16.40 -16.73 -24.40
CA GLY A 213 -17.10 -15.45 -24.57
C GLY A 213 -16.44 -14.44 -25.53
N VAL A 214 -17.29 -13.80 -26.34
CA VAL A 214 -17.06 -13.04 -27.59
C VAL A 214 -16.92 -11.52 -27.34
N VAL A 215 -16.15 -10.80 -28.16
CA VAL A 215 -16.08 -9.32 -28.16
C VAL A 215 -17.28 -8.76 -28.95
N GLU A 216 -18.22 -8.08 -28.28
CA GLU A 216 -19.36 -7.42 -28.94
C GLU A 216 -19.17 -5.89 -28.96
N LYS A 217 -19.09 -5.31 -30.17
CA LYS A 217 -19.10 -3.85 -30.37
C LYS A 217 -20.52 -3.31 -30.18
N ALA A 218 -20.80 -2.70 -29.03
CA ALA A 218 -22.04 -1.97 -28.82
C ALA A 218 -21.87 -0.50 -29.25
N VAL A 219 -22.36 -0.15 -30.44
CA VAL A 219 -22.43 1.26 -30.87
C VAL A 219 -23.62 1.92 -30.17
N ALA A 220 -23.36 2.73 -29.14
CA ALA A 220 -24.40 3.58 -28.54
C ALA A 220 -24.44 4.95 -29.25
N GLY A 221 -25.65 5.41 -29.57
CA GLY A 221 -25.90 6.65 -30.31
C GLY A 221 -25.27 7.91 -29.69
N SER A 222 -24.79 8.78 -30.60
CA SER A 222 -24.33 10.17 -30.42
C SER A 222 -23.27 10.45 -29.34
N GLY A 223 -22.39 9.50 -29.04
CA GLY A 223 -21.16 9.73 -28.28
C GLY A 223 -20.10 8.69 -28.63
N ASP A 224 -18.83 8.96 -28.29
CA ASP A 224 -17.72 8.04 -28.56
C ASP A 224 -18.08 6.57 -28.26
N PRO A 225 -17.70 5.63 -29.15
CA PRO A 225 -18.12 4.24 -29.05
C PRO A 225 -17.60 3.59 -27.76
N VAL A 226 -18.47 2.83 -27.10
CA VAL A 226 -18.11 2.01 -25.93
C VAL A 226 -17.86 0.59 -26.41
N VAL A 227 -16.64 0.09 -26.22
CA VAL A 227 -16.32 -1.30 -26.53
C VAL A 227 -16.54 -2.14 -25.28
N ARG A 228 -17.26 -3.27 -25.43
CA ARG A 228 -17.53 -4.22 -24.36
C ARG A 228 -16.81 -5.54 -24.61
N ALA A 229 -16.00 -5.97 -23.66
CA ALA A 229 -15.40 -7.30 -23.65
C ALA A 229 -16.05 -8.16 -22.54
N VAL A 230 -16.42 -9.39 -22.87
CA VAL A 230 -17.03 -10.35 -21.93
C VAL A 230 -15.94 -11.09 -21.16
N LEU A 231 -16.10 -11.24 -19.85
CA LEU A 231 -15.20 -12.05 -19.01
C LEU A 231 -15.45 -13.54 -19.27
N ASP A 232 -14.42 -14.27 -19.69
CA ASP A 232 -14.31 -15.72 -19.48
C ASP A 232 -13.31 -16.05 -18.39
N GLY A 233 -13.65 -17.03 -17.55
CA GLY A 233 -12.81 -17.44 -16.41
C GLY A 233 -11.40 -17.82 -16.86
N SER A 234 -10.35 -17.64 -16.06
CA SER A 234 -10.24 -17.52 -14.61
C SER A 234 -9.29 -16.38 -14.22
N PHE A 235 -9.81 -15.29 -13.68
CA PHE A 235 -9.00 -14.27 -13.01
C PHE A 235 -9.64 -13.98 -11.66
N GLY A 236 -8.81 -14.04 -10.61
CA GLY A 236 -9.23 -13.76 -9.25
C GLY A 236 -9.94 -12.41 -9.17
N THR A 237 -11.03 -12.36 -8.40
CA THR A 237 -11.84 -11.18 -8.14
C THR A 237 -10.98 -9.98 -7.77
N GLY A 238 -10.74 -9.07 -8.73
CA GLY A 238 -9.93 -7.90 -8.49
C GLY A 238 -9.75 -7.06 -9.75
N ALA A 239 -10.02 -5.77 -9.61
CA ALA A 239 -9.58 -4.74 -10.54
C ALA A 239 -8.06 -4.82 -10.80
N SER A 240 -7.52 -4.51 -11.98
CA SER A 240 -6.12 -4.15 -12.22
C SER A 240 -5.87 -3.01 -13.27
N VAL A 241 -4.78 -2.25 -13.21
CA VAL A 241 -4.32 -1.30 -14.25
C VAL A 241 -2.98 -1.79 -14.83
N VAL A 242 -2.82 -1.77 -16.16
CA VAL A 242 -1.54 -2.13 -16.82
C VAL A 242 -0.80 -0.84 -17.13
N VAL A 243 0.49 -0.79 -16.77
CA VAL A 243 1.46 0.21 -17.24
C VAL A 243 2.50 -0.49 -18.09
#